data_AF-A0A7C4CCR9-F1
#
_entry.id   AF-A0A7C4CCR9-F1
#
_cell.length_a   1.000
_cell.length_b   1.000
_cell.length_c   1.000
_cell.angle_alpha   90.00
_cell.angle_beta   90.00
_cell.angle_gamma   90.00
#
_symmetry.space_group_name_H-M   'P 1'
#
loop_
_entity.id
_entity.type
_entity.pdbx_description
1 polymer ?
#
loop_
_entity_poly.entity_id
_entity_poly.type
_entity_poly.pdbx_seq_one_letter_code
_entity_poly.pdbx_strand_id
1 'polypeptide(L)'
;MDQAAGEGQLAVKLGRILREVRIRSGLSQRVLALRMAARGRGYRSVLCRLELGKIERPSVVLIADYLRACRAKFADIAEVLEDYVRQVPQAAKAAPEPVKPKRGERGSAVGERVERARRLIARRFRRRQLEEALYGVISAEKAKKLTSGELAAFCEFGRRRFGILERTRAKPERRQRQLEKEARRVQEFSLPGDLTQVIADAVDALFAEMERSGALDRLPDTRDFRPETKELRLGPVMRAEKRLEEEKRRRMQVQVRRRAAACALVKTDIAAEMEFERLGQRQRAWLLALIEEMFDIALRFDSEPEERDRRLRRLVAGSPRPGAARDLLRRFRAAFARRRALVPGRGGG
;
A
#
# COMPACT_ATOMS: atom_id res chain seq x y z
N MET A 1 -1.44 -25.47 -27.42
CA MET A 1 -0.84 -24.25 -26.86
C MET A 1 -0.57 -23.22 -27.98
N ASP A 2 -1.37 -23.24 -29.06
CA ASP A 2 -0.98 -22.64 -30.34
C ASP A 2 -1.50 -21.22 -30.57
N GLN A 3 -2.32 -20.69 -29.66
CA GLN A 3 -2.90 -19.35 -29.79
C GLN A 3 -1.92 -18.22 -29.46
N ALA A 4 -0.94 -18.47 -28.58
CA ALA A 4 0.12 -17.49 -28.28
C ALA A 4 1.00 -17.22 -29.52
N ALA A 5 1.15 -18.21 -30.40
CA ALA A 5 1.85 -18.05 -31.66
C ALA A 5 1.07 -17.15 -32.66
N GLY A 6 -0.26 -17.15 -32.59
CA GLY A 6 -1.13 -16.35 -33.47
C GLY A 6 -1.16 -14.86 -33.11
N GLU A 7 -1.18 -14.50 -31.83
CA GLU A 7 -1.21 -13.09 -31.40
C GLU A 7 0.07 -12.35 -31.80
N GLY A 8 1.23 -12.99 -31.66
CA GLY A 8 2.51 -12.40 -32.06
C GLY A 8 2.60 -12.13 -33.57
N GLN A 9 2.00 -12.98 -34.40
CA GLN A 9 1.98 -12.80 -35.85
C GLN A 9 1.17 -11.56 -36.27
N LEU A 10 0.04 -11.29 -35.62
CA LEU A 10 -0.79 -10.13 -35.95
C LEU A 10 -0.10 -8.80 -35.61
N ALA A 11 0.59 -8.73 -34.47
CA ALA A 11 1.37 -7.55 -34.10
C ALA A 11 2.51 -7.27 -35.09
N VAL A 12 3.20 -8.32 -35.55
CA VAL A 12 4.26 -8.21 -36.57
C VAL A 12 3.69 -7.76 -37.93
N LYS A 13 2.54 -8.32 -38.35
CA LYS A 13 1.85 -7.94 -39.59
C LYS A 13 1.43 -6.47 -39.55
N LEU A 14 0.83 -6.02 -38.44
CA LEU A 14 0.47 -4.62 -38.22
C LEU A 14 1.69 -3.69 -38.29
N GLY A 15 2.76 -4.04 -37.58
CA GLY A 15 3.99 -3.25 -37.55
C GLY A 15 4.60 -3.04 -38.94
N ARG A 16 4.63 -4.11 -39.76
CA ARG A 16 5.09 -4.05 -41.15
C ARG A 16 4.26 -3.10 -42.00
N ILE A 17 2.94 -3.21 -41.96
CA ILE A 17 2.05 -2.36 -42.77
C ILE A 17 2.15 -0.89 -42.32
N LEU A 18 2.22 -0.61 -41.02
CA LEU A 18 2.41 0.76 -40.52
C LEU A 18 3.76 1.35 -41.00
N ARG A 19 4.83 0.54 -41.02
CA ARG A 19 6.12 0.94 -41.57
C ARG A 19 6.02 1.28 -43.06
N GLU A 20 5.31 0.48 -43.84
CA GLU A 20 5.08 0.74 -45.27
C GLU A 20 4.28 2.02 -45.49
N VAL A 21 3.21 2.24 -44.71
CA VAL A 21 2.44 3.49 -44.70
C VAL A 21 3.36 4.69 -44.45
N ARG A 22 4.23 4.62 -43.44
CA ARG A 22 5.18 5.71 -43.14
C ARG A 22 6.16 5.96 -44.28
N ILE A 23 6.70 4.90 -44.90
CA ILE A 23 7.63 5.02 -46.02
C ILE A 23 6.94 5.66 -47.23
N ARG A 24 5.71 5.24 -47.57
CA ARG A 24 4.90 5.84 -48.65
C ARG A 24 4.63 7.33 -48.41
N SER A 25 4.43 7.73 -47.16
CA SER A 25 4.26 9.14 -46.77
C SER A 25 5.57 9.94 -46.73
N GLY A 26 6.72 9.34 -47.06
CA GLY A 26 8.02 10.02 -47.11
C GLY A 26 8.57 10.45 -45.75
N LEU A 27 8.12 9.83 -44.64
CA LEU A 27 8.51 10.25 -43.30
C LEU A 27 9.59 9.32 -42.71
N SER A 28 10.64 9.90 -42.16
CA SER A 28 11.54 9.14 -41.26
C SER A 28 10.84 8.90 -39.90
N GLN A 29 11.24 7.86 -39.16
CA GLN A 29 10.72 7.63 -37.80
C GLN A 29 10.94 8.83 -36.87
N ARG A 30 12.04 9.59 -37.05
CA ARG A 30 12.31 10.81 -36.29
C ARG A 30 11.28 11.89 -36.59
N VAL A 31 10.98 12.13 -37.86
CA VAL A 31 9.99 13.13 -38.29
C VAL A 31 8.59 12.72 -37.84
N LEU A 32 8.23 11.44 -38.00
CA LEU A 32 6.95 10.92 -37.51
C LEU A 32 6.80 11.09 -35.99
N ALA A 33 7.84 10.76 -35.22
CA ALA A 33 7.85 10.97 -33.77
C ALA A 33 7.61 12.43 -33.38
N LEU A 34 8.20 13.38 -34.12
CA LEU A 34 8.00 14.80 -33.89
C LEU A 34 6.57 15.24 -34.22
N ARG A 35 5.96 14.70 -35.29
CA ARG A 35 4.56 15.02 -35.66
C ARG A 35 3.54 14.46 -34.67
N MET A 36 3.81 13.29 -34.10
CA MET A 36 2.92 12.67 -33.09
C MET A 36 3.10 13.28 -31.70
N ALA A 37 4.27 13.82 -31.40
CA ALA A 37 4.57 14.39 -30.09
C ALA A 37 3.87 15.75 -29.90
N ALA A 38 2.69 15.74 -29.28
CA ALA A 38 2.00 16.98 -28.94
C ALA A 38 2.84 17.90 -28.02
N ARG A 39 3.61 17.34 -27.05
CA ARG A 39 4.40 18.11 -26.06
C ARG A 39 5.61 17.39 -25.40
N GLY A 40 6.27 16.41 -26.02
CA GLY A 40 7.37 15.70 -25.31
C GLY A 40 8.33 14.83 -26.14
N ARG A 41 9.59 14.75 -25.68
CA ARG A 41 10.63 13.85 -26.19
C ARG A 41 10.26 12.40 -25.81
N GLY A 42 10.12 11.49 -26.78
CA GLY A 42 9.99 10.06 -26.43
C GLY A 42 9.39 9.08 -27.46
N TYR A 43 8.71 9.54 -28.51
CA TYR A 43 7.96 8.61 -29.38
C TYR A 43 8.83 7.70 -30.23
N ARG A 44 10.08 8.05 -30.54
CA ARG A 44 10.93 7.26 -31.46
C ARG A 44 11.10 5.80 -31.03
N SER A 45 11.29 5.53 -29.74
CA SER A 45 11.42 4.16 -29.22
C SER A 45 10.10 3.38 -29.34
N VAL A 46 8.98 4.05 -29.04
CA VAL A 46 7.64 3.47 -29.17
C VAL A 46 7.33 3.13 -30.63
N LEU A 47 7.61 4.05 -31.57
CA LEU A 47 7.39 3.84 -33.00
C LEU A 47 8.28 2.72 -33.56
N CYS A 48 9.55 2.66 -33.15
CA CYS A 48 10.43 1.57 -33.53
C CYS A 48 9.89 0.22 -33.06
N ARG A 49 9.44 0.12 -31.80
CA ARG A 49 8.82 -1.11 -31.28
C ARG A 49 7.50 -1.44 -31.97
N LEU A 50 6.69 -0.44 -32.30
CA LEU A 50 5.42 -0.62 -33.02
C LEU A 50 5.66 -1.18 -34.42
N GLU A 51 6.57 -0.58 -35.19
CA GLU A 51 6.91 -1.04 -36.56
C GLU A 51 7.56 -2.42 -36.58
N LEU A 52 8.23 -2.82 -35.49
CA LEU A 52 8.79 -4.16 -35.31
C LEU A 52 7.79 -5.19 -34.75
N GLY A 53 6.54 -4.80 -34.46
CA GLY A 53 5.54 -5.68 -33.84
C GLY A 53 5.86 -6.07 -32.39
N LYS A 54 6.76 -5.36 -31.71
CA LYS A 54 7.14 -5.59 -30.30
C LYS A 54 6.16 -5.02 -29.27
N ILE A 55 5.03 -4.51 -29.74
CA ILE A 55 3.90 -4.06 -28.94
C ILE A 55 2.73 -4.95 -29.32
N GLU A 56 2.44 -5.95 -28.48
CA GLU A 56 1.44 -6.98 -28.79
C GLU A 56 0.02 -6.41 -28.94
N ARG A 57 -0.32 -5.42 -28.11
CA ARG A 57 -1.66 -4.80 -28.06
C ARG A 57 -1.54 -3.28 -28.13
N PRO A 58 -1.18 -2.71 -29.29
CA PRO A 58 -1.09 -1.27 -29.43
C PRO A 58 -2.48 -0.65 -29.25
N SER A 59 -2.55 0.50 -28.58
CA SER A 59 -3.83 1.18 -28.40
C SER A 59 -4.34 1.73 -29.73
N VAL A 60 -5.66 1.71 -29.94
CA VAL A 60 -6.30 2.31 -31.12
C VAL A 60 -5.93 3.80 -31.27
N VAL A 61 -5.77 4.51 -30.14
CA VAL A 61 -5.32 5.92 -30.13
C VAL A 61 -3.92 6.06 -30.73
N LEU A 62 -2.97 5.17 -30.35
CA LEU A 62 -1.62 5.20 -30.90
C LEU A 62 -1.60 4.95 -32.41
N ILE A 63 -2.42 3.99 -32.87
CA ILE A 63 -2.57 3.68 -34.30
C ILE A 63 -3.19 4.87 -35.04
N ALA A 64 -4.27 5.47 -34.50
CA ALA A 64 -4.94 6.62 -35.08
C ALA A 64 -4.00 7.82 -35.21
N ASP A 65 -3.22 8.12 -34.17
CA ASP A 65 -2.24 9.20 -34.19
C ASP A 65 -1.12 8.95 -35.20
N TYR A 66 -0.69 7.69 -35.34
CA TYR A 66 0.29 7.28 -36.34
C TYR A 66 -0.23 7.54 -37.76
N LEU A 67 -1.41 7.03 -38.08
CA LEU A 67 -2.05 7.20 -39.39
C LEU A 67 -2.31 8.69 -39.69
N ARG A 68 -2.84 9.44 -38.71
CA ARG A 68 -3.05 10.89 -38.82
C ARG A 68 -1.78 11.64 -39.14
N ALA A 69 -0.66 11.34 -38.47
CA ALA A 69 0.62 11.99 -38.73
C ALA A 69 1.22 11.63 -40.10
N CYS A 70 0.90 10.45 -40.62
CA CYS A 70 1.22 9.99 -41.98
C CYS A 70 0.21 10.44 -43.05
N ARG A 71 -0.91 11.09 -42.66
CA ARG A 71 -2.06 11.40 -43.53
C ARG A 71 -2.68 10.17 -44.21
N ALA A 72 -2.62 9.03 -43.54
CA ALA A 72 -3.22 7.76 -43.98
C ALA A 72 -4.61 7.56 -43.34
N LYS A 73 -5.37 6.59 -43.85
CA LYS A 73 -6.71 6.24 -43.35
C LYS A 73 -6.68 4.85 -42.72
N PHE A 74 -7.70 4.51 -41.94
CA PHE A 74 -7.85 3.14 -41.41
C PHE A 74 -8.00 2.08 -42.52
N ALA A 75 -8.47 2.48 -43.70
CA ALA A 75 -8.53 1.61 -44.88
C ALA A 75 -7.14 1.06 -45.27
N ASP A 76 -6.06 1.80 -45.02
CA ASP A 76 -4.68 1.35 -45.29
C ASP A 76 -4.24 0.18 -44.38
N ILE A 77 -4.98 -0.11 -43.31
CA ILE A 77 -4.71 -1.22 -42.37
C ILE A 77 -5.91 -2.16 -42.19
N ALA A 78 -6.93 -2.06 -43.04
CA ALA A 78 -8.20 -2.77 -42.90
C ALA A 78 -8.02 -4.30 -42.82
N GLU A 79 -7.16 -4.87 -43.67
CA GLU A 79 -6.88 -6.32 -43.70
C GLU A 79 -6.45 -6.86 -42.32
N VAL A 80 -5.61 -6.13 -41.60
CA VAL A 80 -5.14 -6.54 -40.27
C VAL A 80 -6.24 -6.43 -39.22
N LEU A 81 -7.10 -5.41 -39.34
CA LEU A 81 -8.22 -5.23 -38.43
C LEU A 81 -9.29 -6.32 -38.66
N GLU A 82 -9.52 -6.73 -39.90
CA GLU A 82 -10.39 -7.86 -40.24
C GLU A 82 -9.84 -9.17 -39.65
N ASP A 83 -8.54 -9.44 -39.81
CA ASP A 83 -7.89 -10.59 -39.20
C ASP A 83 -8.06 -10.61 -37.68
N TYR A 84 -7.96 -9.44 -37.03
CA TYR A 84 -8.17 -9.30 -35.59
C TYR A 84 -9.62 -9.57 -35.18
N VAL A 85 -10.60 -9.01 -35.90
CA VAL A 85 -12.03 -9.16 -35.60
C VAL A 85 -12.50 -10.62 -35.81
N ARG A 86 -11.87 -11.36 -36.73
CA ARG A 86 -12.12 -12.79 -36.93
C ARG A 86 -11.62 -13.67 -35.78
N GLN A 87 -10.74 -13.16 -34.91
CA GLN A 87 -10.29 -13.91 -33.74
C GLN A 87 -11.44 -14.05 -32.73
N VAL A 88 -11.72 -15.29 -32.31
CA VAL A 88 -12.74 -15.56 -31.30
C VAL A 88 -12.39 -14.81 -30.01
N PRO A 89 -13.29 -13.96 -29.47
CA PRO A 89 -13.04 -13.24 -28.22
C PRO A 89 -12.65 -14.22 -27.11
N GLN A 90 -11.48 -14.03 -26.49
CA GLN A 90 -11.02 -14.88 -25.38
C GLN A 90 -12.01 -14.94 -24.21
N ALA A 91 -12.83 -13.89 -24.05
CA ALA A 91 -13.89 -13.81 -23.04
C ALA A 91 -14.97 -14.90 -23.19
N ALA A 92 -15.18 -15.47 -24.39
CA ALA A 92 -16.14 -16.56 -24.58
C ALA A 92 -15.62 -17.92 -24.05
N LYS A 93 -14.30 -18.07 -23.86
CA LYS A 93 -13.68 -19.30 -23.33
C LYS A 93 -13.37 -19.24 -21.83
N ALA A 94 -13.39 -18.05 -21.26
CA ALA A 94 -13.19 -17.81 -19.84
C ALA A 94 -14.20 -16.76 -19.39
N ALA A 95 -15.44 -17.17 -19.18
CA ALA A 95 -16.25 -16.54 -18.15
C ALA A 95 -15.83 -17.22 -16.83
N PRO A 96 -14.80 -16.74 -16.11
CA PRO A 96 -14.72 -17.11 -14.71
C PRO A 96 -16.04 -16.68 -14.11
N GLU A 97 -16.71 -17.60 -13.40
CA GLU A 97 -17.84 -17.25 -12.55
C GLU A 97 -17.49 -15.95 -11.81
N PRO A 98 -18.43 -15.02 -11.63
CA PRO A 98 -18.16 -13.74 -11.00
C PRO A 98 -17.56 -14.00 -9.63
N VAL A 99 -16.22 -13.93 -9.56
CA VAL A 99 -15.48 -14.02 -8.32
C VAL A 99 -15.86 -12.77 -7.56
N LYS A 100 -16.87 -12.90 -6.70
CA LYS A 100 -17.22 -11.88 -5.71
C LYS A 100 -15.89 -11.48 -5.09
N PRO A 101 -15.43 -10.22 -5.27
CA PRO A 101 -14.11 -9.84 -4.82
C PRO A 101 -14.04 -10.19 -3.33
N LYS A 102 -13.12 -11.09 -2.96
CA LYS A 102 -12.90 -11.51 -1.56
C LYS A 102 -12.77 -10.22 -0.74
N ARG A 103 -13.86 -9.85 -0.07
CA ARG A 103 -14.03 -8.55 0.60
C ARG A 103 -13.23 -8.48 1.92
N GLY A 104 -12.36 -9.46 2.18
CA GLY A 104 -11.67 -9.69 3.44
C GLY A 104 -10.27 -9.10 3.56
N GLU A 105 -9.58 -8.84 2.46
CA GLU A 105 -8.15 -8.45 2.51
C GLU A 105 -7.84 -7.09 1.88
N ARG A 106 -8.84 -6.21 1.77
CA ARG A 106 -8.54 -4.78 1.75
C ARG A 106 -8.20 -4.36 3.18
N GLY A 107 -7.01 -4.75 3.66
CA GLY A 107 -6.29 -3.91 4.61
C GLY A 107 -6.40 -2.50 4.06
N SER A 108 -7.08 -1.62 4.81
CA SER A 108 -7.75 -0.45 4.21
C SER A 108 -6.79 0.25 3.24
N ALA A 109 -7.22 0.51 2.00
CA ALA A 109 -6.40 1.26 1.04
C ALA A 109 -5.90 2.60 1.64
N VAL A 110 -6.54 3.07 2.71
CA VAL A 110 -6.13 4.17 3.57
C VAL A 110 -4.85 3.85 4.35
N GLY A 111 -4.74 2.69 5.02
CA GLY A 111 -3.54 2.27 5.75
C GLY A 111 -2.29 2.18 4.86
N GLU A 112 -2.39 1.55 3.69
CA GLU A 112 -1.28 1.52 2.73
C GLU A 112 -0.89 2.91 2.23
N ARG A 113 -1.86 3.80 2.01
CA ARG A 113 -1.60 5.19 1.62
C ARG A 113 -0.89 5.97 2.72
N VAL A 114 -1.32 5.80 3.98
CA VAL A 114 -0.67 6.40 5.15
C VAL A 114 0.76 5.90 5.27
N GLU A 115 0.98 4.60 5.17
CA GLU A 115 2.31 4.02 5.28
C GLU A 115 3.25 4.48 4.15
N ARG A 116 2.76 4.49 2.90
CA ARG A 116 3.51 5.06 1.76
C ARG A 116 3.87 6.52 2.00
N ALA A 117 2.94 7.30 2.56
CA ALA A 117 3.20 8.69 2.86
C ALA A 117 4.25 8.86 3.97
N ARG A 118 4.16 8.09 5.06
CA ARG A 118 5.17 8.06 6.13
C ARG A 118 6.55 7.70 5.58
N ARG A 119 6.65 6.71 4.69
CA ARG A 119 7.93 6.35 4.01
C ARG A 119 8.48 7.50 3.15
N LEU A 120 7.61 8.20 2.40
CA LEU A 120 8.02 9.37 1.60
C LEU A 120 8.54 10.50 2.48
N ILE A 121 7.87 10.74 3.60
CA ILE A 121 8.24 11.75 4.58
C ILE A 121 9.59 11.41 5.23
N ALA A 122 9.74 10.17 5.72
CA ALA A 122 11.00 9.68 6.28
C ALA A 122 12.17 9.86 5.31
N ARG A 123 11.94 9.54 4.02
CA ARG A 123 12.93 9.72 2.97
C ARG A 123 13.30 11.18 2.74
N ARG A 124 12.35 12.11 2.83
CA ARG A 124 12.62 13.56 2.73
C ARG A 124 13.43 14.07 3.92
N PHE A 125 13.08 13.62 5.12
CA PHE A 125 13.80 13.98 6.35
C PHE A 125 15.26 13.53 6.28
N ARG A 126 15.51 12.27 5.94
CA ARG A 126 16.88 11.74 5.75
C ARG A 126 17.64 12.47 4.66
N ARG A 127 16.97 12.81 3.55
CA ARG A 127 17.58 13.61 2.48
C ARG A 127 17.99 15.00 2.96
N ARG A 128 17.22 15.64 3.83
CA ARG A 128 17.58 16.94 4.41
C ARG A 128 18.81 16.82 5.32
N GLN A 129 18.83 15.83 6.21
CA GLN A 129 20.01 15.57 7.06
C GLN A 129 21.27 15.30 6.22
N LEU A 130 21.12 14.54 5.13
CA LEU A 130 22.19 14.33 4.17
C LEU A 130 22.65 15.64 3.51
N GLU A 131 21.71 16.49 3.06
CA GLU A 131 22.06 17.77 2.44
C GLU A 131 22.77 18.70 3.43
N GLU A 132 22.29 18.80 4.67
CA GLU A 132 22.93 19.59 5.74
C GLU A 132 24.36 19.07 6.01
N ALA A 133 24.56 17.75 6.10
CA ALA A 133 25.89 17.15 6.26
C ALA A 133 26.81 17.42 5.06
N LEU A 134 26.31 17.27 3.83
CA LEU A 134 27.07 17.53 2.61
C LEU A 134 27.50 19.00 2.52
N TYR A 135 26.60 19.94 2.79
CA TYR A 135 26.94 21.36 2.80
C TYR A 135 27.94 21.70 3.90
N GLY A 136 27.81 21.08 5.09
CA GLY A 136 28.77 21.25 6.18
C GLY A 136 30.19 20.82 5.78
N VAL A 137 30.32 19.62 5.21
CA VAL A 137 31.61 19.07 4.77
C VAL A 137 32.23 19.90 3.65
N ILE A 138 31.46 20.24 2.62
CA ILE A 138 31.96 21.04 1.50
C ILE A 138 32.38 22.45 1.97
N SER A 139 31.65 23.03 2.92
CA SER A 139 32.01 24.35 3.48
C SER A 139 33.28 24.29 4.33
N ALA A 140 33.46 23.21 5.10
CA ALA A 140 34.63 23.00 5.97
C ALA A 140 35.93 22.82 5.18
N GLU A 141 35.86 22.13 4.03
CA GLU A 141 36.99 21.95 3.10
C GLU A 141 37.40 23.23 2.35
N LYS A 142 36.95 24.40 2.82
CA LYS A 142 37.26 25.73 2.27
C LYS A 142 37.08 25.78 0.76
N ALA A 143 35.93 25.29 0.29
CA ALA A 143 35.50 25.28 -1.12
C ALA A 143 35.29 26.68 -1.76
N LYS A 144 36.06 27.70 -1.36
CA LYS A 144 36.03 29.08 -1.87
C LYS A 144 36.29 29.20 -3.39
N LYS A 145 36.58 28.09 -4.08
CA LYS A 145 36.83 28.02 -5.53
C LYS A 145 35.84 27.17 -6.31
N LEU A 146 34.88 26.50 -5.67
CA LEU A 146 33.90 25.70 -6.40
C LEU A 146 32.88 26.60 -7.09
N THR A 147 32.65 26.34 -8.37
CA THR A 147 31.53 26.90 -9.10
C THR A 147 30.20 26.33 -8.57
N SER A 148 29.09 27.04 -8.80
CA SER A 148 27.76 26.53 -8.45
C SER A 148 27.44 25.19 -9.12
N GLY A 149 27.99 24.95 -10.32
CA GLY A 149 27.84 23.68 -11.05
C GLY A 149 28.57 22.52 -10.37
N GLU A 150 29.81 22.72 -9.93
CA GLU A 150 30.58 21.70 -9.20
C GLU A 150 29.95 21.38 -7.85
N LEU A 151 29.50 22.41 -7.11
CA LEU A 151 28.76 22.24 -5.86
C LEU A 151 27.52 21.36 -6.08
N ALA A 152 26.74 21.66 -7.12
CA ALA A 152 25.57 20.85 -7.47
C ALA A 152 25.94 19.41 -7.83
N ALA A 153 27.02 19.20 -8.57
CA ALA A 153 27.52 17.87 -8.95
C ALA A 153 27.98 17.05 -7.74
N PHE A 154 28.68 17.67 -6.78
CA PHE A 154 29.08 17.03 -5.53
C PHE A 154 27.89 16.67 -4.65
N CYS A 155 26.91 17.57 -4.51
CA CYS A 155 25.67 17.26 -3.80
C CYS A 155 24.89 16.13 -4.49
N GLU A 156 24.86 16.10 -5.82
CA GLU A 156 24.22 15.03 -6.58
C GLU A 156 24.94 13.69 -6.38
N PHE A 157 26.28 13.68 -6.41
CA PHE A 157 27.09 12.50 -6.10
C PHE A 157 26.76 11.96 -4.71
N GLY A 158 26.79 12.80 -3.67
CA GLY A 158 26.47 12.39 -2.31
C GLY A 158 25.05 11.80 -2.19
N ARG A 159 24.05 12.43 -2.82
CA ARG A 159 22.66 11.92 -2.89
C ARG A 159 22.58 10.55 -3.56
N ARG A 160 23.30 10.35 -4.67
CA ARG A 160 23.29 9.07 -5.40
C ARG A 160 23.96 7.97 -4.58
N ARG A 161 25.11 8.26 -3.96
CA ARG A 161 25.82 7.34 -3.06
C ARG A 161 24.92 6.91 -1.90
N PHE A 162 24.33 7.86 -1.18
CA PHE A 162 23.38 7.56 -0.10
C PHE A 162 22.20 6.72 -0.59
N GLY A 163 21.64 7.04 -1.76
CA GLY A 163 20.57 6.26 -2.38
C GLY A 163 20.98 4.85 -2.82
N ILE A 164 22.26 4.57 -3.06
CA ILE A 164 22.80 3.22 -3.26
C ILE A 164 22.84 2.48 -1.93
N LEU A 165 23.36 3.12 -0.87
CA LEU A 165 23.42 2.54 0.47
C LEU A 165 22.02 2.15 0.98
N GLU A 166 21.03 3.05 0.89
CA GLU A 166 19.64 2.76 1.28
C GLU A 166 19.07 1.55 0.53
N ARG A 167 19.23 1.49 -0.80
CA ARG A 167 18.64 0.42 -1.64
C ARG A 167 19.33 -0.93 -1.47
N THR A 168 20.61 -0.92 -1.15
CA THR A 168 21.43 -2.13 -1.00
C THR A 168 21.61 -2.54 0.46
N ARG A 169 20.91 -1.90 1.40
CA ARG A 169 20.95 -2.23 2.83
C ARG A 169 20.70 -3.71 3.09
N ALA A 170 19.66 -4.28 2.49
CA ALA A 170 19.31 -5.70 2.62
C ALA A 170 20.17 -6.66 1.76
N LYS A 171 21.05 -6.14 0.88
CA LYS A 171 21.83 -6.94 -0.09
C LYS A 171 23.25 -6.37 -0.22
N PRO A 172 24.11 -6.58 0.80
CA PRO A 172 25.46 -5.98 0.84
C PRO A 172 26.34 -6.37 -0.34
N GLU A 173 26.18 -7.58 -0.89
CA GLU A 173 26.91 -8.04 -2.09
C GLU A 173 26.70 -7.14 -3.32
N ARG A 174 25.51 -6.52 -3.44
CA ARG A 174 25.20 -5.60 -4.54
C ARG A 174 25.71 -4.18 -4.29
N ARG A 175 26.02 -3.84 -3.04
CA ARG A 175 26.46 -2.50 -2.61
C ARG A 175 27.78 -2.15 -3.28
N GLN A 176 28.79 -2.98 -3.12
CA GLN A 176 30.14 -2.73 -3.63
C GLN A 176 30.13 -2.48 -5.14
N ARG A 177 29.49 -3.36 -5.92
CA ARG A 177 29.35 -3.22 -7.38
C ARG A 177 28.66 -1.91 -7.80
N GLN A 178 27.67 -1.45 -7.04
CA GLN A 178 26.96 -0.19 -7.34
C GLN A 178 27.79 1.04 -6.96
N LEU A 179 28.51 0.99 -5.84
CA LEU A 179 29.41 2.07 -5.40
C LEU A 179 30.58 2.22 -6.37
N GLU A 180 31.19 1.12 -6.82
CA GLU A 180 32.23 1.13 -7.85
C GLU A 180 31.74 1.72 -9.18
N LYS A 181 30.52 1.37 -9.60
CA LYS A 181 29.91 1.95 -10.80
C LYS A 181 29.71 3.46 -10.68
N GLU A 182 29.33 3.95 -9.50
CA GLU A 182 29.17 5.38 -9.27
C GLU A 182 30.52 6.09 -9.15
N ALA A 183 31.53 5.46 -8.54
CA ALA A 183 32.90 6.00 -8.51
C ALA A 183 33.48 6.18 -9.92
N ARG A 184 33.30 5.19 -10.81
CA ARG A 184 33.69 5.31 -12.23
C ARG A 184 32.98 6.45 -12.94
N ARG A 185 31.69 6.66 -12.66
CA ARG A 185 30.95 7.79 -13.24
C ARG A 185 31.50 9.14 -12.79
N VAL A 186 31.91 9.27 -11.53
CA VAL A 186 32.49 10.52 -11.04
C VAL A 186 33.81 10.85 -11.75
N GLN A 187 34.62 9.84 -12.05
CA GLN A 187 35.84 10.03 -12.84
C GLN A 187 35.54 10.62 -14.24
N GLU A 188 34.40 10.27 -14.85
CA GLU A 188 33.96 10.84 -16.14
C GLU A 188 33.59 12.33 -16.05
N PHE A 189 33.21 12.83 -14.87
CA PHE A 189 32.84 14.23 -14.65
C PHE A 189 34.01 15.12 -14.21
N SER A 190 35.23 14.59 -14.17
CA SER A 190 36.46 15.32 -13.80
C SER A 190 36.36 16.06 -12.45
N LEU A 191 35.58 15.54 -11.50
CA LEU A 191 35.51 16.11 -10.16
C LEU A 191 36.83 15.86 -9.42
N PRO A 192 37.33 16.82 -8.63
CA PRO A 192 38.50 16.64 -7.77
C PRO A 192 38.40 15.36 -6.93
N GLY A 193 39.41 14.49 -7.05
CA GLY A 193 39.44 13.17 -6.40
C GLY A 193 39.37 13.25 -4.87
N ASP A 194 40.13 14.17 -4.28
CA ASP A 194 40.23 14.33 -2.83
C ASP A 194 38.88 14.69 -2.21
N LEU A 195 38.19 15.69 -2.77
CA LEU A 195 36.88 16.12 -2.27
C LEU A 195 35.79 15.06 -2.52
N THR A 196 35.90 14.31 -3.63
CA THR A 196 35.00 13.18 -3.89
C THR A 196 35.12 12.12 -2.80
N GLN A 197 36.34 11.80 -2.38
CA GLN A 197 36.59 10.83 -1.32
C GLN A 197 36.08 11.34 0.04
N VAL A 198 36.36 12.59 0.39
CA VAL A 198 35.84 13.23 1.63
C VAL A 198 34.31 13.19 1.69
N ILE A 199 33.63 13.50 0.58
CA ILE A 199 32.16 13.39 0.51
C ILE A 199 31.71 11.94 0.64
N ALA A 200 32.39 10.99 -0.01
CA ALA A 200 32.05 9.58 0.09
C ALA A 200 32.12 9.09 1.55
N ASP A 201 33.20 9.43 2.25
CA ASP A 201 33.42 9.04 3.65
C ASP A 201 32.39 9.70 4.57
N ALA A 202 32.07 10.98 4.37
CA ALA A 202 31.03 11.65 5.13
C ALA A 202 29.63 11.04 4.94
N VAL A 203 29.29 10.67 3.71
CA VAL A 203 28.01 10.00 3.39
C VAL A 203 27.95 8.62 4.04
N ASP A 204 29.04 7.86 3.99
CA ASP A 204 29.13 6.52 4.57
C ASP A 204 29.05 6.59 6.11
N ALA A 205 29.75 7.54 6.73
CA ALA A 205 29.71 7.78 8.17
C ALA A 205 28.30 8.16 8.64
N LEU A 206 27.64 9.10 7.96
CA LEU A 206 26.25 9.48 8.25
C LEU A 206 25.30 8.29 8.10
N PHE A 207 25.44 7.51 7.03
CA PHE A 207 24.61 6.32 6.83
C PHE A 207 24.80 5.30 7.95
N ALA A 208 26.05 5.03 8.35
CA ALA A 208 26.36 4.12 9.44
C ALA A 208 25.82 4.63 10.80
N GLU A 209 25.85 5.93 11.05
CA GLU A 209 25.22 6.54 12.23
C GLU A 209 23.70 6.37 12.22
N MET A 210 23.04 6.65 11.09
CA MET A 210 21.59 6.44 10.94
C MET A 210 21.20 4.97 11.08
N GLU A 211 22.05 4.05 10.63
CA GLU A 211 21.83 2.61 10.79
C GLU A 211 21.98 2.19 12.25
N ARG A 212 23.05 2.62 12.93
CA ARG A 212 23.28 2.33 14.36
C ARG A 212 22.19 2.89 15.26
N SER A 213 21.69 4.09 14.97
CA SER A 213 20.60 4.73 15.74
C SER A 213 19.20 4.20 15.39
N GLY A 214 19.06 3.36 14.37
CA GLY A 214 17.77 2.90 13.86
C GLY A 214 16.95 3.98 13.12
N ALA A 215 17.55 5.15 12.83
CA ALA A 215 16.89 6.24 12.11
C ALA A 215 16.49 5.88 10.67
N LEU A 216 17.13 4.87 10.07
CA LEU A 216 16.73 4.36 8.75
C LEU A 216 15.37 3.63 8.78
N ASP A 217 15.04 2.97 9.89
CA ASP A 217 13.81 2.17 10.06
C ASP A 217 12.70 2.96 10.75
N ARG A 218 13.07 3.96 11.56
CA ARG A 218 12.11 4.81 12.24
C ARG A 218 11.31 5.62 11.23
N LEU A 219 10.02 5.29 11.10
CA LEU A 219 9.06 6.18 10.47
C LEU A 219 8.83 7.35 11.45
N PRO A 220 9.06 8.60 11.04
CA PRO A 220 8.82 9.74 11.91
C PRO A 220 7.35 9.76 12.31
N ASP A 221 7.06 10.04 13.57
CA ASP A 221 5.68 10.27 13.98
C ASP A 221 5.20 11.52 13.25
N THR A 222 3.96 11.49 12.77
CA THR A 222 3.29 12.69 12.28
C THR A 222 3.32 13.86 13.26
N ARG A 223 3.43 13.58 14.57
CA ARG A 223 3.59 14.57 15.64
C ARG A 223 4.98 15.19 15.71
N ASP A 224 6.00 14.50 15.20
CA ASP A 224 7.38 15.00 15.15
C ASP A 224 7.55 16.12 14.10
N PHE A 225 6.53 16.34 13.24
CA PHE A 225 6.54 17.41 12.26
C PHE A 225 6.09 18.73 12.87
N ARG A 226 7.06 19.60 13.19
CA ARG A 226 6.76 21.00 13.50
C ARG A 226 6.14 21.70 12.28
N PRO A 227 5.03 22.45 12.45
CA PRO A 227 4.31 23.13 11.38
C PRO A 227 5.12 24.24 10.68
N GLU A 228 6.28 24.60 11.23
CA GLU A 228 7.23 25.57 10.66
C GLU A 228 7.82 25.10 9.32
N THR A 229 7.83 23.79 9.04
CA THR A 229 8.20 23.26 7.72
C THR A 229 7.02 23.33 6.74
N LYS A 230 6.63 24.56 6.35
CA LYS A 230 5.55 24.85 5.38
C LYS A 230 5.68 24.12 4.03
N GLU A 231 6.85 23.58 3.70
CA GLU A 231 7.11 22.88 2.44
C GLU A 231 6.64 21.41 2.39
N LEU A 232 6.42 20.79 3.56
CA LEU A 232 5.89 19.43 3.62
C LEU A 232 4.35 19.50 3.64
N ARG A 233 3.71 19.41 2.47
CA ARG A 233 2.25 19.28 2.32
C ARG A 233 1.75 17.97 2.99
N LEU A 234 1.70 17.93 4.32
CA LEU A 234 1.27 16.80 5.15
C LEU A 234 -0.26 16.70 5.28
N GLY A 235 -1.00 17.72 4.82
CA GLY A 235 -2.46 17.78 4.93
C GLY A 235 -3.22 16.53 4.44
N PRO A 236 -2.83 15.86 3.33
CA PRO A 236 -3.47 14.61 2.92
C PRO A 236 -3.23 13.43 3.88
N VAL A 237 -2.05 13.36 4.50
CA VAL A 237 -1.63 12.25 5.39
C VAL A 237 -2.34 12.37 6.72
N MET A 238 -2.30 13.56 7.32
CA MET A 238 -3.01 13.87 8.57
C MET A 238 -4.52 13.61 8.43
N ARG A 239 -5.11 14.00 7.28
CA ARG A 239 -6.53 13.71 7.00
C ARG A 239 -6.81 12.22 6.84
N ALA A 240 -5.89 11.45 6.26
CA ALA A 240 -6.03 10.01 6.10
C ALA A 240 -5.92 9.28 7.45
N GLU A 241 -4.98 9.69 8.32
CA GLU A 241 -4.82 9.13 9.67
C GLU A 241 -6.03 9.43 10.55
N LYS A 242 -6.52 10.68 10.54
CA LYS A 242 -7.75 11.04 11.25
C LYS A 242 -8.94 10.19 10.79
N ARG A 243 -9.09 9.97 9.48
CA ARG A 243 -10.13 9.08 8.93
C ARG A 243 -9.96 7.63 9.39
N LEU A 244 -8.73 7.13 9.46
CA LEU A 244 -8.43 5.78 9.95
C LEU A 244 -8.78 5.63 11.44
N GLU A 245 -8.46 6.63 12.26
CA GLU A 245 -8.84 6.66 13.67
C GLU A 245 -10.36 6.73 13.85
N GLU A 246 -11.05 7.59 13.10
CA GLU A 246 -12.52 7.66 13.09
C GLU A 246 -13.15 6.34 12.64
N GLU A 247 -12.59 5.67 11.63
CA GLU A 247 -13.06 4.35 11.17
C GLU A 247 -12.83 3.28 12.24
N LYS A 248 -11.67 3.26 12.91
CA LYS A 248 -11.40 2.37 14.05
C LYS A 248 -12.40 2.60 15.19
N ARG A 249 -12.66 3.87 15.54
CA ARG A 249 -13.67 4.24 16.55
C ARG A 249 -15.07 3.78 16.14
N ARG A 250 -15.47 3.99 14.88
CA ARG A 250 -16.77 3.52 14.36
C ARG A 250 -16.88 2.00 14.40
N ARG A 251 -15.84 1.26 13.99
CA ARG A 251 -15.82 -0.21 14.07
C ARG A 251 -15.95 -0.68 15.51
N MET A 252 -15.23 -0.05 16.44
CA MET A 252 -15.33 -0.34 17.88
C MET A 252 -16.74 -0.06 18.40
N GLN A 253 -17.35 1.08 18.06
CA GLN A 253 -18.73 1.41 18.43
C GLN A 253 -19.76 0.42 17.87
N VAL A 254 -19.63 0.01 16.60
CA VAL A 254 -20.50 -1.00 15.99
C VAL A 254 -20.34 -2.35 16.71
N GLN A 255 -19.10 -2.71 17.08
CA GLN A 255 -18.83 -3.94 17.82
C GLN A 255 -19.45 -3.89 19.23
N VAL A 256 -19.34 -2.76 19.94
CA VAL A 256 -19.98 -2.54 21.24
C VAL A 256 -21.50 -2.66 21.12
N ARG A 257 -22.13 -2.03 20.12
CA ARG A 257 -23.58 -2.12 19.88
C ARG A 257 -24.04 -3.53 19.56
N ARG A 258 -23.31 -4.26 18.70
CA ARG A 258 -23.60 -5.66 18.37
C ARG A 258 -23.50 -6.56 19.60
N ARG A 259 -22.50 -6.33 20.45
CA ARG A 259 -22.33 -7.06 21.72
C ARG A 259 -23.48 -6.76 22.68
N ALA A 260 -23.84 -5.49 22.87
CA ALA A 260 -24.97 -5.10 23.71
C ALA A 260 -26.28 -5.75 23.22
N ALA A 261 -26.51 -5.78 21.91
CA ALA A 261 -27.67 -6.45 21.32
C ALA A 261 -27.65 -7.97 21.56
N ALA A 262 -26.49 -8.63 21.40
CA ALA A 262 -26.36 -10.05 21.71
C ALA A 262 -26.61 -10.35 23.20
N CYS A 263 -26.15 -9.48 24.11
CA CYS A 263 -26.44 -9.58 25.54
C CYS A 263 -27.93 -9.42 25.83
N ALA A 264 -28.61 -8.46 25.19
CA ALA A 264 -30.06 -8.28 25.34
C ALA A 264 -30.83 -9.55 24.91
N LEU A 265 -30.43 -10.19 23.81
CA LEU A 265 -31.05 -11.45 23.36
C LEU A 265 -30.82 -12.60 24.34
N VAL A 266 -29.61 -12.74 24.91
CA VAL A 266 -29.36 -13.77 25.93
C VAL A 266 -30.19 -13.48 27.19
N LYS A 267 -30.38 -12.19 27.55
CA LYS A 267 -31.24 -11.80 28.68
C LYS A 267 -32.69 -12.22 28.43
N THR A 268 -33.21 -11.99 27.24
CA THR A 268 -34.58 -12.41 26.89
C THR A 268 -34.74 -13.92 26.85
N ASP A 269 -33.75 -14.65 26.32
CA ASP A 269 -33.78 -16.12 26.25
C ASP A 269 -33.84 -16.72 27.67
N ILE A 270 -32.98 -16.26 28.58
CA ILE A 270 -32.97 -16.74 29.98
C ILE A 270 -34.23 -16.30 30.74
N ALA A 271 -34.71 -15.07 30.53
CA ALA A 271 -35.92 -14.59 31.18
C ALA A 271 -37.15 -15.40 30.75
N ALA A 272 -37.25 -15.76 29.47
CA ALA A 272 -38.30 -16.63 28.95
C ALA A 272 -38.22 -18.04 29.57
N GLU A 273 -37.02 -18.64 29.65
CA GLU A 273 -36.83 -19.94 30.33
C GLU A 273 -37.30 -19.90 31.79
N MET A 274 -37.03 -18.79 32.50
CA MET A 274 -37.45 -18.63 33.91
C MET A 274 -38.96 -18.44 34.10
N GLU A 275 -39.69 -17.92 33.10
CA GLU A 275 -41.16 -17.79 33.19
C GLU A 275 -41.85 -19.16 33.28
N PHE A 276 -41.28 -20.18 32.65
CA PHE A 276 -41.81 -21.55 32.68
C PHE A 276 -41.61 -22.25 34.04
N GLU A 277 -40.70 -21.77 34.89
CA GLU A 277 -40.31 -22.45 36.13
C GLU A 277 -41.20 -22.12 37.34
N ARG A 278 -42.29 -21.37 37.15
CA ARG A 278 -43.25 -20.97 38.22
C ARG A 278 -42.56 -20.37 39.46
N LEU A 279 -41.47 -19.62 39.25
CA LEU A 279 -40.70 -18.99 40.32
C LEU A 279 -41.52 -17.87 40.99
N GLY A 280 -41.42 -17.76 42.32
CA GLY A 280 -42.00 -16.63 43.06
C GLY A 280 -41.37 -15.29 42.64
N GLN A 281 -42.15 -14.20 42.67
CA GLN A 281 -41.73 -12.87 42.19
C GLN A 281 -40.39 -12.39 42.76
N ARG A 282 -40.14 -12.59 44.07
CA ARG A 282 -38.88 -12.21 44.71
C ARG A 282 -37.67 -12.97 44.15
N GLN A 283 -37.84 -14.27 43.88
CA GLN A 283 -36.78 -15.09 43.29
C GLN A 283 -36.51 -14.70 41.84
N ARG A 284 -37.57 -14.40 41.08
CA ARG A 284 -37.46 -13.92 39.70
C ARG A 284 -36.72 -12.59 39.63
N ALA A 285 -37.08 -11.62 40.49
CA ALA A 285 -36.39 -10.33 40.54
C ALA A 285 -34.90 -10.47 40.89
N TRP A 286 -34.58 -11.33 41.87
CA TRP A 286 -33.19 -11.60 42.23
C TRP A 286 -32.39 -12.25 41.09
N LEU A 287 -32.96 -13.24 40.39
CA LEU A 287 -32.29 -13.86 39.24
C LEU A 287 -32.07 -12.87 38.10
N LEU A 288 -33.04 -11.99 37.82
CA LEU A 288 -32.88 -10.94 36.81
C LEU A 288 -31.75 -9.96 37.16
N ALA A 289 -31.64 -9.54 38.42
CA ALA A 289 -30.53 -8.71 38.88
C ALA A 289 -29.18 -9.44 38.75
N LEU A 290 -29.12 -10.72 39.10
CA LEU A 290 -27.91 -11.53 38.94
C LEU A 290 -27.51 -11.66 37.47
N ILE A 291 -28.47 -11.84 36.55
CA ILE A 291 -28.23 -11.86 35.10
C ILE A 291 -27.62 -10.54 34.64
N GLU A 292 -28.12 -9.38 35.11
CA GLU A 292 -27.58 -8.06 34.78
C GLU A 292 -26.12 -7.92 35.19
N GLU A 293 -25.77 -8.31 36.42
CA GLU A 293 -24.38 -8.28 36.90
C GLU A 293 -23.46 -9.22 36.09
N MET A 294 -23.96 -10.40 35.70
CA MET A 294 -23.20 -11.33 34.86
C MET A 294 -22.93 -10.76 33.46
N PHE A 295 -23.88 -10.02 32.89
CA PHE A 295 -23.66 -9.30 31.62
C PHE A 295 -22.66 -8.16 31.76
N ASP A 296 -22.75 -7.39 32.84
CA ASP A 296 -21.80 -6.31 33.12
C ASP A 296 -20.37 -6.85 33.21
N ILE A 297 -20.18 -7.98 33.90
CA ILE A 297 -18.90 -8.68 33.95
C ILE A 297 -18.48 -9.17 32.56
N ALA A 298 -19.41 -9.78 31.80
CA ALA A 298 -19.09 -10.31 30.48
C ALA A 298 -18.69 -9.23 29.48
N LEU A 299 -19.30 -8.04 29.54
CA LEU A 299 -18.99 -6.90 28.69
C LEU A 299 -17.68 -6.21 29.08
N ARG A 300 -17.43 -6.02 30.38
CA ARG A 300 -16.20 -5.36 30.87
C ARG A 300 -14.95 -6.20 30.61
N PHE A 301 -15.05 -7.53 30.71
CA PHE A 301 -13.91 -8.45 30.62
C PHE A 301 -13.93 -9.32 29.36
N ASP A 302 -14.49 -8.83 28.25
CA ASP A 302 -14.59 -9.64 27.02
C ASP A 302 -13.23 -9.97 26.38
N SER A 303 -12.23 -9.10 26.55
CA SER A 303 -10.84 -9.35 26.11
C SER A 303 -10.06 -10.31 27.01
N GLU A 304 -10.58 -10.61 28.21
CA GLU A 304 -9.87 -11.35 29.26
C GLU A 304 -10.77 -12.49 29.77
N PRO A 305 -10.88 -13.59 29.01
CA PRO A 305 -11.85 -14.65 29.28
C PRO A 305 -11.65 -15.31 30.65
N GLU A 306 -10.40 -15.43 31.10
CA GLU A 306 -10.06 -16.00 32.41
C GLU A 306 -10.50 -15.09 33.56
N GLU A 307 -10.25 -13.79 33.47
CA GLU A 307 -10.68 -12.82 34.48
C GLU A 307 -12.21 -12.70 34.53
N ARG A 308 -12.86 -12.73 33.36
CA ARG A 308 -14.33 -12.82 33.25
C ARG A 308 -14.85 -14.04 34.01
N ASP A 309 -14.28 -15.22 33.76
CA ASP A 309 -14.72 -16.46 34.41
C ASP A 309 -14.46 -16.45 35.92
N ARG A 310 -13.31 -15.91 36.36
CA ARG A 310 -13.00 -15.73 37.77
C ARG A 310 -14.05 -14.87 38.47
N ARG A 311 -14.43 -13.73 37.86
CA ARG A 311 -15.43 -12.81 38.40
C ARG A 311 -16.83 -13.39 38.41
N LEU A 312 -17.24 -14.08 37.35
CA LEU A 312 -18.53 -14.78 37.32
C LEU A 312 -18.63 -15.84 38.41
N ARG A 313 -17.56 -16.61 38.66
CA ARG A 313 -17.52 -17.60 39.76
C ARG A 313 -17.61 -16.93 41.13
N ARG A 314 -16.90 -15.81 41.34
CA ARG A 314 -16.98 -15.02 42.60
C ARG A 314 -18.39 -14.48 42.84
N LEU A 315 -19.02 -13.92 41.80
CA LEU A 315 -20.40 -13.43 41.86
C LEU A 315 -21.37 -14.55 42.28
N VAL A 316 -21.24 -15.74 41.68
CA VAL A 316 -22.06 -16.91 42.05
C VAL A 316 -21.77 -17.40 43.48
N ALA A 317 -20.51 -17.37 43.91
CA ALA A 317 -20.12 -17.81 45.26
C ALA A 317 -20.63 -16.87 46.35
N GLY A 318 -20.69 -15.56 46.09
CA GLY A 318 -21.23 -14.55 47.00
C GLY A 318 -22.75 -14.44 47.02
N SER A 319 -23.46 -15.27 46.24
CA SER A 319 -24.91 -15.24 46.15
C SER A 319 -25.59 -15.84 47.40
N PRO A 320 -26.74 -15.30 47.86
CA PRO A 320 -27.53 -15.91 48.93
C PRO A 320 -28.12 -17.29 48.56
N ARG A 321 -28.12 -17.66 47.28
CA ARG A 321 -28.63 -18.94 46.77
C ARG A 321 -27.63 -19.55 45.77
N PRO A 322 -26.49 -20.09 46.24
CA PRO A 322 -25.39 -20.50 45.38
C PRO A 322 -25.76 -21.62 44.40
N GLY A 323 -26.69 -22.52 44.77
CA GLY A 323 -27.20 -23.56 43.87
C GLY A 323 -27.89 -22.97 42.63
N ALA A 324 -28.91 -22.14 42.84
CA ALA A 324 -29.63 -21.46 41.77
C ALA A 324 -28.71 -20.54 40.93
N ALA A 325 -27.76 -19.86 41.58
CA ALA A 325 -26.79 -19.01 40.89
C ALA A 325 -25.82 -19.82 40.00
N ARG A 326 -25.39 -21.02 40.43
CA ARG A 326 -24.56 -21.92 39.60
C ARG A 326 -25.32 -22.43 38.38
N ASP A 327 -26.59 -22.81 38.54
CA ASP A 327 -27.41 -23.27 37.43
C ASP A 327 -27.67 -22.13 36.43
N LEU A 328 -27.95 -20.91 36.93
CA LEU A 328 -28.04 -19.72 36.10
C LEU A 328 -26.73 -19.45 35.33
N LEU A 329 -25.57 -19.57 35.97
CA LEU A 329 -24.26 -19.43 35.30
C LEU A 329 -24.04 -20.46 34.21
N ARG A 330 -24.50 -21.70 34.41
CA ARG A 330 -24.44 -22.73 33.37
C ARG A 330 -25.28 -22.34 32.15
N ARG A 331 -26.51 -21.88 32.36
CA ARG A 331 -27.43 -21.42 31.30
C ARG A 331 -26.89 -20.18 30.59
N PHE A 332 -26.40 -19.21 31.35
CA PHE A 332 -25.75 -18.02 30.85
C PHE A 332 -24.57 -18.37 29.92
N ARG A 333 -23.67 -19.27 30.35
CA ARG A 333 -22.55 -19.72 29.52
C ARG A 333 -23.01 -20.40 28.24
N ALA A 334 -24.00 -21.30 28.33
CA ALA A 334 -24.55 -22.00 27.17
C ALA A 334 -25.17 -21.02 26.16
N ALA A 335 -26.03 -20.11 26.63
CA ALA A 335 -26.68 -19.11 25.78
C ALA A 335 -25.66 -18.12 25.17
N PHE A 336 -24.69 -17.68 25.96
CA PHE A 336 -23.60 -16.80 25.49
C PHE A 336 -22.73 -17.49 24.44
N ALA A 337 -22.38 -18.77 24.62
CA ALA A 337 -21.64 -19.56 23.64
C ALA A 337 -22.41 -19.72 22.32
N ARG A 338 -23.71 -20.07 22.38
CA ARG A 338 -24.59 -20.18 21.21
C ARG A 338 -24.64 -18.89 20.41
N ARG A 339 -24.81 -17.74 21.08
CA ARG A 339 -24.90 -16.44 20.40
C ARG A 339 -23.54 -15.94 19.89
N ARG A 340 -22.44 -16.26 20.57
CA ARG A 340 -21.08 -15.93 20.09
C ARG A 340 -20.76 -16.65 18.77
N ALA A 341 -21.24 -17.88 18.59
CA ALA A 341 -21.11 -18.62 17.33
C ALA A 341 -21.89 -17.97 16.16
N LEU A 342 -22.96 -17.21 16.47
CA LEU A 342 -23.81 -16.54 15.48
C LEU A 342 -23.35 -15.12 15.11
N VAL A 343 -22.32 -14.57 15.74
CA VAL A 343 -21.72 -13.29 15.33
C VAL A 343 -20.55 -13.59 14.39
N PRO A 344 -20.76 -13.57 13.05
CA PRO A 344 -19.69 -13.79 12.09
C PRO A 344 -18.69 -12.65 12.21
N GLY A 345 -17.54 -12.91 12.83
CA GLY A 345 -16.56 -11.86 13.04
C GLY A 345 -15.49 -12.17 14.08
N ARG A 346 -14.79 -13.29 13.88
CA ARG A 346 -13.38 -13.56 14.23
C ARG A 346 -13.24 -15.08 14.26
N GLY A 347 -12.84 -15.65 13.12
CA GLY A 347 -12.00 -16.84 13.21
C GLY A 347 -10.81 -16.44 14.07
N GLY A 348 -10.61 -17.14 15.19
CA GLY A 348 -9.41 -16.98 15.99
C GLY A 348 -8.21 -17.29 15.11
N GLY A 349 -7.38 -16.27 14.90
CA GLY A 349 -5.95 -16.47 14.68
C GLY A 349 -5.25 -16.46 16.02
#